data_AF-A0A3N5XNP6-F1
#
_entry.id   AF-A0A3N5XNP6-F1
#
_cell.length_a   1.000
_cell.length_b   1.000
_cell.length_c   1.000
_cell.angle_alpha   90.00
_cell.angle_beta   90.00
_cell.angle_gamma   90.00
#
_symmetry.space_group_name_H-M   'P 1'
#
loop_
_entity.id
_entity.type
_entity.pdbx_description
1 polymer ?
#
loop_
_entity_poly.entity_id
_entity_poly.type
_entity_poly.pdbx_seq_one_letter_code
_entity_poly.pdbx_strand_id
1 'polypeptide(L)'
;MTPILVRPVREQLEHDRVIRLLQARWRRKYLVTINQGSEQTASVTNGDSTCYPDLVLASLDRGHKPEIIVEVETAESVNNLEAMAQWARMARHRAAFHLYVPTGSVDAARRLCTEHNIPVAEISTYHPVGDQMRFTTVYKAPPAPRIAARRVEPAAAPKPRQASGNGPARTTATPRRAAKTAVAPSRPRVAMKAAAAKPAQKRKH
;
A
#
# COMPACT_ATOMS: atom_id res chain seq x y z
N MET A 1 -7.75 9.63 -3.71
CA MET A 1 -8.20 10.79 -2.92
C MET A 1 -9.48 11.27 -3.56
N THR A 2 -10.56 11.53 -2.83
CA THR A 2 -10.61 12.55 -1.76
C THR A 2 -11.67 12.23 -0.70
N PRO A 3 -11.28 12.32 0.57
CA PRO A 3 -11.98 13.22 1.50
C PRO A 3 -10.94 14.01 2.31
N ILE A 4 -11.13 15.23 2.83
CA ILE A 4 -12.04 16.37 2.70
C ILE A 4 -11.70 17.20 1.44
N LEU A 5 -12.69 17.84 0.79
CA LEU A 5 -12.48 18.58 -0.48
C LEU A 5 -11.67 19.88 -0.31
N VAL A 6 -11.81 20.59 0.80
CA VAL A 6 -10.95 21.72 1.22
C VAL A 6 -11.03 21.78 2.75
N ARG A 7 -9.93 21.47 3.44
CA ARG A 7 -9.85 21.65 4.89
C ARG A 7 -9.68 23.15 5.18
N PRO A 8 -10.35 23.76 6.17
CA PRO A 8 -10.12 25.16 6.51
C PRO A 8 -8.64 25.42 6.79
N VAL A 9 -8.12 26.59 6.39
CA VAL A 9 -6.69 26.93 6.51
C VAL A 9 -6.17 26.73 7.93
N ARG A 10 -6.98 27.11 8.94
CA ARG A 10 -6.63 26.91 10.35
C ARG A 10 -6.39 25.45 10.69
N GLU A 11 -7.28 24.55 10.25
CA GLU A 11 -7.11 23.11 10.49
C GLU A 11 -5.91 22.56 9.73
N GLN A 12 -5.67 23.00 8.49
CA GLN A 12 -4.51 22.55 7.73
C GLN A 12 -3.20 22.96 8.42
N LEU A 13 -3.12 24.18 8.96
CA LEU A 13 -1.96 24.64 9.74
C LEU A 13 -1.78 23.84 11.03
N GLU A 14 -2.86 23.46 11.71
CA GLU A 14 -2.80 22.61 12.89
C GLU A 14 -2.31 21.20 12.55
N HIS A 15 -2.86 20.61 11.49
CA HIS A 15 -2.47 19.31 10.94
C HIS A 15 -0.97 19.29 10.60
N ASP A 16 -0.51 20.23 9.78
CA ASP A 16 0.90 20.33 9.37
C ASP A 16 1.83 20.59 10.57
N ARG A 17 1.38 21.37 11.57
CA ARG A 17 2.13 21.60 12.82
C ARG A 17 2.32 20.28 13.58
N VAL A 18 1.28 19.47 13.71
CA VAL A 18 1.35 18.18 14.39
C VAL A 18 2.29 17.23 13.65
N ILE A 19 2.21 17.15 12.31
CA ILE A 19 3.10 16.32 11.48
C ILE A 19 4.57 16.65 11.74
N ARG A 20 4.93 17.94 11.72
CA ARG A 20 6.32 18.38 11.97
C ARG A 20 6.81 18.03 13.37
N LEU A 21 5.94 18.13 14.37
CA LEU A 21 6.29 17.76 15.74
C LEU A 21 6.49 16.24 15.88
N LEU A 22 5.66 15.45 15.21
CA LEU A 22 5.82 13.99 15.16
C LEU A 22 7.10 13.58 14.42
N GLN A 23 7.44 14.25 13.33
CA GLN A 23 8.71 14.03 12.64
C GLN A 23 9.90 14.22 13.59
N ALA A 24 9.92 15.33 14.33
CA ALA A 24 10.97 15.62 15.31
C ALA A 24 11.01 14.62 16.48
N ARG A 25 9.84 14.10 16.90
CA ARG A 25 9.71 13.09 17.97
C ARG A 25 10.30 11.74 17.56
N TRP A 26 10.08 11.30 16.32
CA TRP A 26 10.42 9.95 15.87
C TRP A 26 11.79 9.81 15.18
N ARG A 27 12.40 10.93 14.73
CA ARG A 27 13.68 10.93 13.98
C ARG A 27 14.87 10.24 14.66
N ARG A 28 14.84 10.05 15.99
CA ARG A 28 15.90 9.36 16.73
C ARG A 28 15.78 7.84 16.67
N LYS A 29 14.59 7.32 16.36
CA LYS A 29 14.27 5.88 16.39
C LYS A 29 14.04 5.30 15.00
N TYR A 30 13.62 6.14 14.06
CA TYR A 30 13.20 5.73 12.71
C TYR A 30 13.78 6.67 11.65
N LEU A 31 13.91 6.15 10.44
CA LEU A 31 13.96 7.00 9.26
C LEU A 31 12.54 7.52 9.01
N VAL A 32 12.35 8.84 9.11
CA VAL A 32 11.02 9.44 9.03
C VAL A 32 10.87 10.20 7.72
N THR A 33 9.89 9.81 6.92
CA THR A 33 9.42 10.57 5.77
C THR A 33 8.00 11.07 6.03
N ILE A 34 7.68 12.25 5.49
CA ILE A 34 6.41 12.93 5.74
C ILE A 34 5.79 13.38 4.42
N ASN A 35 4.47 13.51 4.41
CA ASN A 35 3.70 14.18 3.36
C ASN A 35 2.95 15.34 4.02
N GLN A 36 3.18 16.58 3.56
CA GLN A 36 2.43 17.76 4.03
C GLN A 36 1.41 18.19 2.97
N GLY A 37 0.22 18.58 3.39
CA GLY A 37 -0.84 19.02 2.48
C GLY A 37 -1.11 18.02 1.34
N SER A 38 -0.84 18.42 0.10
CA SER A 38 -1.05 17.59 -1.11
C SER A 38 0.19 16.83 -1.58
N GLU A 39 1.27 16.83 -0.80
CA GLU A 39 2.49 16.10 -1.15
C GLU A 39 2.28 14.57 -1.13
N GLN A 40 2.96 13.87 -2.02
CA GLN A 40 2.91 12.41 -2.17
C GLN A 40 4.32 11.84 -2.31
N THR A 41 5.22 12.28 -1.43
CA THR A 41 6.65 11.97 -1.47
C THR A 41 6.94 10.60 -0.86
N ALA A 42 6.21 10.23 0.19
CA ALA A 42 6.35 8.96 0.88
C ALA A 42 5.12 8.08 0.63
N SER A 43 5.31 6.96 -0.05
CA SER A 43 4.25 5.98 -0.29
C SER A 43 4.50 4.70 0.49
N VAL A 44 3.42 4.01 0.84
CA VAL A 44 3.48 2.61 1.25
C VAL A 44 2.64 1.78 0.31
N THR A 45 3.27 0.78 -0.28
CA THR A 45 2.64 -0.14 -1.23
C THR A 45 2.49 -1.53 -0.61
N ASN A 46 1.33 -2.14 -0.79
CA ASN A 46 1.05 -3.53 -0.46
C ASN A 46 0.27 -4.17 -1.62
N GLY A 47 0.97 -4.95 -2.45
CA GLY A 47 0.41 -5.43 -3.72
C GLY A 47 0.03 -4.26 -4.63
N ASP A 48 -1.22 -4.25 -5.10
CA ASP A 48 -1.75 -3.20 -5.98
C ASP A 48 -2.25 -1.96 -5.22
N SER A 49 -2.22 -1.98 -3.88
CA SER A 49 -2.67 -0.86 -3.05
C SER A 49 -1.51 0.02 -2.63
N THR A 50 -1.54 1.29 -3.07
CA THR A 50 -0.61 2.32 -2.61
C THR A 50 -1.38 3.38 -1.82
N CYS A 51 -0.85 3.79 -0.67
CA CYS A 51 -1.33 4.92 0.10
C CYS A 51 -0.19 5.90 0.40
N TYR A 52 -0.57 7.13 0.72
CA TYR A 52 0.32 8.25 1.05
C TYR A 52 -0.12 8.77 2.42
N PRO A 53 0.35 8.16 3.51
CA PRO A 53 0.01 8.60 4.86
C PRO A 53 0.80 9.86 5.23
N ASP A 54 0.40 10.54 6.28
CA ASP A 54 1.09 11.75 6.75
C ASP A 54 2.55 11.49 7.15
N LEU A 55 2.83 10.35 7.82
CA LEU A 55 4.20 9.91 8.09
C LEU A 55 4.40 8.42 7.82
N VAL A 56 5.58 8.09 7.30
CA VAL A 56 6.09 6.71 7.22
C VAL A 56 7.34 6.62 8.10
N LEU A 57 7.30 5.74 9.10
CA LEU A 57 8.44 5.43 9.96
C LEU A 57 9.05 4.11 9.49
N ALA A 58 10.23 4.20 8.91
CA ALA A 58 11.00 3.06 8.43
C ALA A 58 12.12 2.70 9.40
N SER A 59 12.51 1.42 9.40
CA SER A 59 13.68 0.95 10.14
C SER A 59 14.95 1.73 9.71
N LEU A 60 15.84 1.96 10.68
CA LEU A 60 17.16 2.55 10.44
C LEU A 60 18.16 1.55 9.83
N ASP A 61 17.78 0.28 9.70
CA ASP A 61 18.59 -0.73 9.02
C ASP A 61 18.70 -0.49 7.50
N ARG A 62 19.58 -1.27 6.85
CA ARG A 62 19.87 -1.16 5.42
C ARG A 62 18.68 -1.42 4.50
N GLY A 63 17.53 -1.85 5.02
CA GLY A 63 16.34 -2.15 4.22
C GLY A 63 15.30 -1.02 4.22
N HIS A 64 15.39 -0.05 5.15
CA HIS A 64 14.40 1.02 5.32
C HIS A 64 12.95 0.53 5.21
N LYS A 65 12.68 -0.65 5.79
CA LYS A 65 11.37 -1.26 5.71
C LYS A 65 10.37 -0.40 6.49
N PRO A 66 9.22 -0.01 5.91
CA PRO A 66 8.16 0.65 6.64
C PRO A 66 7.69 -0.20 7.81
N GLU A 67 7.82 0.31 9.03
CA GLU A 67 7.38 -0.36 10.26
C GLU A 67 6.09 0.23 10.79
N ILE A 68 5.93 1.54 10.72
CA ILE A 68 4.76 2.27 11.21
C ILE A 68 4.31 3.24 10.13
N ILE A 69 3.00 3.28 9.92
CA ILE A 69 2.30 4.30 9.15
C ILE A 69 1.52 5.16 10.14
N VAL A 70 1.65 6.49 10.02
CA VAL A 70 0.96 7.43 10.88
C VAL A 70 0.02 8.29 10.05
N GLU A 71 -1.24 8.39 10.51
CA GLU A 71 -2.20 9.37 10.03
C GLU A 71 -2.55 10.34 11.15
N VAL A 72 -2.59 11.63 10.83
CA VAL A 72 -2.96 12.71 11.73
C VAL A 72 -4.32 13.26 11.31
N GLU A 73 -5.26 13.21 12.22
CA GLU A 73 -6.58 13.76 12.04
C GLU A 73 -6.73 15.07 12.77
N THR A 74 -7.71 15.85 12.36
CA THR A 74 -8.18 17.11 12.93
C THR A 74 -9.63 16.94 13.39
N ALA A 75 -10.24 17.96 14.01
CA ALA A 75 -11.56 17.81 14.59
C ALA A 75 -12.63 17.49 13.51
N GLU A 76 -12.54 18.14 12.36
CA GLU A 76 -13.49 17.96 11.25
C GLU A 76 -13.22 16.68 10.43
N SER A 77 -11.98 16.18 10.44
CA SER A 77 -11.58 14.99 9.68
C SER A 77 -11.78 13.68 10.44
N VAL A 78 -12.08 13.70 11.74
CA VAL A 78 -12.57 12.48 12.44
C VAL A 78 -14.04 12.23 12.07
N ASN A 79 -14.25 11.52 10.96
CA ASN A 79 -15.59 11.20 10.45
C ASN A 79 -15.65 9.85 9.70
N ASN A 80 -16.87 9.44 9.35
CA ASN A 80 -17.15 8.15 8.72
C ASN A 80 -16.52 7.98 7.32
N LEU A 81 -16.49 9.06 6.55
CA LEU A 81 -15.96 9.05 5.19
C LEU A 81 -14.45 8.84 5.21
N GLU A 82 -13.74 9.54 6.10
CA GLU A 82 -12.30 9.39 6.30
C GLU A 82 -11.93 8.00 6.82
N ALA A 83 -12.68 7.50 7.81
CA ALA A 83 -12.49 6.16 8.34
C ALA A 83 -12.53 5.08 7.25
N MET A 84 -13.52 5.16 6.35
CA MET A 84 -13.69 4.17 5.29
C MET A 84 -12.77 4.38 4.08
N ALA A 85 -12.53 5.62 3.68
CA ALA A 85 -11.72 5.92 2.49
C ALA A 85 -10.21 5.85 2.76
N GLN A 86 -9.78 6.24 3.97
CA GLN A 86 -8.37 6.40 4.32
C GLN A 86 -7.93 5.36 5.35
N TRP A 87 -8.54 5.36 6.54
CA TRP A 87 -8.02 4.55 7.65
C TRP A 87 -8.13 3.05 7.35
N ALA A 88 -9.28 2.59 6.84
CA ALA A 88 -9.48 1.19 6.46
C ALA A 88 -8.49 0.72 5.38
N ARG A 89 -8.04 1.62 4.51
CA ARG A 89 -6.99 1.30 3.52
C ARG A 89 -5.62 1.20 4.18
N MET A 90 -5.24 2.19 5.00
CA MET A 90 -3.96 2.21 5.70
C MET A 90 -3.79 1.02 6.65
N ALA A 91 -4.84 0.65 7.37
CA ALA A 91 -4.86 -0.47 8.32
C ALA A 91 -4.64 -1.85 7.67
N ARG A 92 -4.80 -1.97 6.34
CA ARG A 92 -4.51 -3.21 5.60
C ARG A 92 -3.04 -3.38 5.22
N HIS A 93 -2.21 -2.38 5.44
CA HIS A 93 -0.76 -2.48 5.19
C HIS A 93 -0.08 -3.30 6.28
N ARG A 94 1.09 -3.87 5.96
CA ARG A 94 1.87 -4.68 6.91
C ARG A 94 2.52 -3.85 8.02
N ALA A 95 2.72 -2.57 7.79
CA ALA A 95 3.21 -1.63 8.79
C ALA A 95 2.11 -1.37 9.83
N ALA A 96 2.50 -1.17 11.09
CA ALA A 96 1.56 -0.86 12.16
C ALA A 96 0.90 0.51 11.90
N PHE A 97 -0.43 0.54 11.90
CA PHE A 97 -1.17 1.78 11.66
C PHE A 97 -1.40 2.53 12.97
N HIS A 98 -0.85 3.74 13.08
CA HIS A 98 -0.99 4.64 14.23
C HIS A 98 -1.86 5.83 13.84
N LEU A 99 -2.89 6.12 14.63
CA LEU A 99 -3.81 7.22 14.41
C LEU A 99 -3.61 8.29 15.48
N TYR A 100 -3.33 9.53 15.07
CA TYR A 100 -3.23 10.68 15.97
C TYR A 100 -4.47 11.56 15.81
N VAL A 101 -5.19 11.81 16.89
CA VAL A 101 -6.45 12.58 16.86
C VAL A 101 -6.43 13.70 17.91
N PRO A 102 -7.22 14.77 17.73
CA PRO A 102 -7.43 15.74 18.80
C PRO A 102 -8.00 15.05 20.05
N THR A 103 -7.65 15.58 21.23
CA THR A 103 -8.11 14.98 22.51
C THR A 103 -9.65 14.91 22.62
N GLY A 104 -10.39 15.85 22.02
CA GLY A 104 -11.85 15.82 21.98
C GLY A 104 -12.47 14.77 21.04
N SER A 105 -11.67 14.13 20.18
CA SER A 105 -12.17 13.22 19.13
C SER A 105 -11.83 11.74 19.39
N VAL A 106 -11.28 11.41 20.57
CA VAL A 106 -10.85 10.04 20.91
C VAL A 106 -11.98 9.04 20.83
N ASP A 107 -13.10 9.35 21.46
CA ASP A 107 -14.22 8.41 21.56
C ASP A 107 -14.86 8.18 20.20
N ALA A 108 -14.96 9.24 19.38
CA ALA A 108 -15.42 9.15 18.00
C ALA A 108 -14.48 8.28 17.16
N ALA A 109 -13.16 8.50 17.24
CA ALA A 109 -12.17 7.72 16.50
C ALA A 109 -12.20 6.23 16.90
N ARG A 110 -12.26 5.93 18.21
CA ARG A 110 -12.40 4.55 18.70
C ARG A 110 -13.67 3.88 18.21
N ARG A 111 -14.80 4.59 18.29
CA ARG A 111 -16.09 4.08 17.80
C ARG A 111 -16.02 3.76 16.32
N LEU A 112 -15.51 4.67 15.50
CA LEU A 112 -15.34 4.47 14.05
C LEU A 112 -14.44 3.29 13.73
N CYS A 113 -13.29 3.16 14.43
CA CYS A 113 -12.42 2.01 14.24
C CYS A 113 -13.11 0.68 14.59
N THR A 114 -13.92 0.67 15.65
CA THR A 114 -14.65 -0.52 16.10
C THR A 114 -15.78 -0.87 15.12
N GLU A 115 -16.61 0.11 14.77
CA GLU A 115 -17.77 -0.04 13.88
C GLU A 115 -17.36 -0.58 12.50
N HIS A 116 -16.26 -0.07 11.95
CA HIS A 116 -15.76 -0.46 10.63
C HIS A 116 -14.69 -1.55 10.65
N ASN A 117 -14.43 -2.15 11.82
CA ASN A 117 -13.41 -3.19 12.00
C ASN A 117 -12.03 -2.79 11.47
N ILE A 118 -11.62 -1.55 11.71
CA ILE A 118 -10.34 -0.99 11.25
C ILE A 118 -9.24 -1.38 12.25
N PRO A 119 -8.28 -2.25 11.88
CA PRO A 119 -7.22 -2.67 12.80
C PRO A 119 -6.19 -1.56 12.98
N VAL A 120 -6.41 -0.71 13.98
CA VAL A 120 -5.45 0.31 14.42
C VAL A 120 -4.52 -0.29 15.48
N ALA A 121 -3.21 -0.05 15.33
CA ALA A 121 -2.20 -0.54 16.27
C ALA A 121 -2.05 0.37 17.49
N GLU A 122 -2.22 1.68 17.29
CA GLU A 122 -2.12 2.68 18.36
C GLU A 122 -3.03 3.88 18.05
N ILE A 123 -3.79 4.36 19.03
CA ILE A 123 -4.44 5.68 18.97
C ILE A 123 -3.76 6.57 19.99
N SER A 124 -3.24 7.69 19.51
CA SER A 124 -2.64 8.73 20.34
C SER A 124 -3.43 10.02 20.20
N THR A 125 -3.51 10.76 21.30
CA THR A 125 -4.12 12.09 21.32
C THR A 125 -3.06 13.15 21.19
N TYR A 126 -3.46 14.28 20.62
CA TYR A 126 -2.74 15.53 20.80
C TYR A 126 -3.64 16.61 21.39
N HIS A 127 -3.04 17.52 22.15
CA HIS A 127 -3.68 18.74 22.63
C HIS A 127 -2.62 19.81 22.94
N PRO A 128 -2.95 21.09 22.67
CA PRO A 128 -2.10 22.19 23.11
C PRO A 128 -2.15 22.33 24.64
N VAL A 129 -0.97 22.52 25.26
CA VAL A 129 -0.79 22.91 26.66
C VAL A 129 0.14 24.11 26.68
N GLY A 130 -0.44 25.30 26.83
CA GLY A 130 0.28 26.55 26.55
C GLY A 130 0.81 26.54 25.13
N ASP A 131 2.12 26.78 24.96
CA ASP A 131 2.78 26.81 23.65
C ASP A 131 3.22 25.43 23.14
N GLN A 132 3.10 24.38 23.95
CA GLN A 132 3.54 23.03 23.62
C GLN A 132 2.40 22.16 23.12
N MET A 133 2.67 21.28 22.16
CA MET A 133 1.76 20.19 21.80
C MET A 133 2.14 18.95 22.61
N ARG A 134 1.21 18.42 23.41
CA ARG A 134 1.40 17.15 24.12
C ARG A 134 0.81 16.01 23.34
N PHE A 135 1.42 14.84 23.47
CA PHE A 135 0.97 13.61 22.83
C PHE A 135 0.80 12.51 23.87
N THR A 136 -0.38 11.92 23.95
CA THR A 136 -0.69 10.86 24.93
C THR A 136 -1.28 9.65 24.22
N THR A 137 -0.63 8.49 24.33
CA THR A 137 -1.18 7.24 23.83
C THR A 137 -2.39 6.85 24.69
N VAL A 138 -3.55 6.72 24.05
CA VAL A 138 -4.81 6.35 24.73
C VAL A 138 -5.18 4.90 24.46
N TYR A 139 -4.79 4.37 23.31
CA TYR A 139 -5.03 2.97 22.93
C TYR A 139 -3.76 2.39 22.33
N LYS A 140 -3.46 1.14 22.69
CA LYS A 140 -2.43 0.34 22.05
C LYS A 140 -2.96 -1.07 21.90
N ALA A 141 -3.02 -1.56 20.67
CA ALA A 141 -3.38 -2.94 20.41
C ALA A 141 -2.35 -3.88 21.03
N PRO A 142 -2.76 -5.06 21.50
CA PRO A 142 -1.83 -6.12 21.84
C PRO A 142 -0.88 -6.39 20.65
N PRO A 143 0.39 -6.73 20.90
CA PRO A 143 1.31 -7.04 19.82
C PRO A 143 0.72 -8.18 18.99
N ALA A 144 0.51 -7.92 17.69
CA ALA A 144 0.03 -8.96 16.79
C ALA A 144 1.02 -10.14 16.83
N PRO A 145 0.55 -11.39 16.93
CA PRO A 145 1.43 -12.53 16.83
C PRO A 145 2.14 -12.44 15.48
N ARG A 146 3.47 -12.36 15.50
CA ARG A 146 4.28 -12.43 14.28
C ARG A 146 3.98 -13.79 13.65
N ILE A 147 3.14 -13.81 12.62
CA ILE A 147 3.02 -14.97 11.76
C ILE A 147 4.38 -15.09 11.09
N ALA A 148 5.25 -15.92 11.66
CA ALA A 148 6.50 -16.30 11.05
C ALA A 148 6.14 -16.75 9.63
N ALA A 149 6.71 -16.08 8.63
CA ALA A 149 6.52 -16.47 7.25
C ALA A 149 6.82 -17.96 7.18
N ARG A 150 5.79 -18.78 6.93
CA ARG A 150 5.95 -20.21 6.77
C ARG A 150 6.95 -20.37 5.64
N ARG A 151 8.19 -20.74 6.00
CA ARG A 151 9.22 -21.13 5.05
C ARG A 151 8.59 -22.26 4.26
N VAL A 152 8.20 -21.98 3.02
CA VAL A 152 7.84 -23.03 2.08
C VAL A 152 9.16 -23.76 1.86
N GLU A 153 9.36 -24.88 2.55
CA GLU A 153 10.42 -25.80 2.19
C GLU A 153 10.21 -26.15 0.71
N PRO A 154 11.23 -25.97 -0.14
CA PRO A 154 11.13 -26.40 -1.52
C PRO A 154 10.85 -27.90 -1.51
N ALA A 155 9.71 -28.29 -2.10
CA ALA A 155 9.35 -29.68 -2.29
C ALA A 155 10.52 -30.39 -2.97
N ALA A 156 11.03 -31.44 -2.32
CA ALA A 156 12.12 -32.25 -2.84
C ALA A 156 11.77 -32.72 -4.25
N ALA A 157 12.68 -32.45 -5.20
CA ALA A 157 12.55 -32.91 -6.58
C ALA A 157 12.37 -34.45 -6.62
N PRO A 158 11.48 -34.97 -7.48
CA PRO A 158 11.29 -36.41 -7.60
C PRO A 158 12.57 -37.06 -8.15
N LYS A 159 13.08 -38.08 -7.44
CA LYS A 159 14.22 -38.89 -7.88
C LYS A 159 13.88 -39.58 -9.22
N PRO A 160 14.80 -39.59 -10.20
CA PRO A 160 14.59 -40.33 -11.44
C PRO A 160 14.55 -41.84 -11.15
N ARG A 161 13.45 -42.49 -11.56
CA ARG A 161 13.35 -43.96 -11.57
C ARG A 161 14.35 -44.51 -12.58
N GLN A 162 15.31 -45.29 -12.09
CA GLN A 162 16.22 -46.07 -12.91
C GLN A 162 15.44 -47.12 -13.72
N ALA A 163 15.77 -47.21 -15.00
CA ALA A 163 15.31 -48.25 -15.90
C ALA A 163 15.96 -49.60 -15.53
N SER A 164 15.15 -50.65 -15.51
CA SER A 164 15.61 -52.04 -15.59
C SER A 164 14.75 -52.73 -16.64
N GLY A 165 15.41 -53.22 -17.69
CA GLY A 165 14.79 -54.01 -18.76
C GLY A 165 15.01 -55.50 -18.55
N ASN A 166 14.09 -56.31 -19.09
CA ASN A 166 14.40 -57.39 -20.04
C ASN A 166 13.11 -57.98 -20.64
N GLY A 167 13.15 -58.36 -21.92
CA GLY A 167 12.03 -58.64 -22.85
C GLY A 167 11.30 -60.00 -22.67
N PRO A 168 10.74 -60.66 -23.72
CA PRO A 168 11.09 -60.60 -25.16
C PRO A 168 9.89 -60.48 -26.15
N ALA A 169 10.26 -60.54 -27.44
CA ALA A 169 9.56 -60.19 -28.68
C ALA A 169 8.29 -60.95 -29.08
N ARG A 170 7.43 -60.32 -29.90
CA ARG A 170 6.75 -60.96 -31.05
C ARG A 170 6.29 -59.95 -32.12
N THR A 171 6.48 -60.36 -33.36
CA THR A 171 6.25 -59.74 -34.66
C THR A 171 4.77 -59.53 -35.03
N THR A 172 4.43 -58.51 -35.84
CA THR A 172 3.93 -58.64 -37.23
C THR A 172 3.38 -57.31 -37.83
N ALA A 173 3.71 -57.11 -39.12
CA ALA A 173 2.92 -56.50 -40.21
C ALA A 173 2.58 -54.98 -40.26
N THR A 174 3.32 -54.25 -41.12
CA THR A 174 2.81 -53.22 -42.06
C THR A 174 2.04 -53.89 -43.24
N PRO A 175 1.23 -53.21 -44.09
CA PRO A 175 1.37 -51.81 -44.56
C PRO A 175 0.07 -51.01 -44.88
N ARG A 176 0.23 -49.71 -45.25
CA ARG A 176 -0.27 -49.07 -46.51
C ARG A 176 -0.90 -47.66 -46.38
N ARG A 177 -0.09 -46.64 -46.72
CA ARG A 177 -0.26 -45.59 -47.76
C ARG A 177 -1.59 -44.81 -47.91
N ALA A 178 -1.54 -43.47 -47.73
CA ALA A 178 -1.92 -42.39 -48.67
C ALA A 178 -1.82 -41.01 -47.94
N ALA A 179 -0.85 -40.14 -48.21
CA ALA A 179 -0.82 -39.10 -49.26
C ALA A 179 -1.91 -38.00 -49.15
N LYS A 180 -1.54 -36.78 -48.72
CA LYS A 180 -1.47 -35.55 -49.56
C LYS A 180 -1.36 -34.26 -48.71
N THR A 181 -0.31 -33.50 -49.02
CA THR A 181 -0.20 -32.02 -49.11
C THR A 181 -1.43 -31.17 -48.76
N ALA A 182 -1.24 -30.10 -47.98
CA ALA A 182 -1.28 -28.70 -48.47
C ALA A 182 -1.24 -27.64 -47.35
N VAL A 183 -0.28 -26.71 -47.51
CA VAL A 183 -0.43 -25.24 -47.45
C VAL A 183 -0.81 -24.58 -46.11
N ALA A 184 0.18 -23.87 -45.55
CA ALA A 184 -0.04 -22.72 -44.67
C ALA A 184 -0.56 -21.51 -45.47
N PRO A 185 -1.33 -20.61 -44.83
CA PRO A 185 -0.93 -19.21 -44.89
C PRO A 185 -1.09 -18.45 -43.56
N SER A 186 0.02 -17.77 -43.21
CA SER A 186 0.13 -16.39 -42.72
C SER A 186 -1.13 -15.66 -42.19
N ARG A 187 -1.09 -15.26 -40.91
CA ARG A 187 -1.89 -14.14 -40.38
C ARG A 187 -1.11 -12.82 -40.52
N PRO A 188 -1.71 -11.75 -41.07
CA PRO A 188 -1.07 -10.45 -41.21
C PRO A 188 -1.12 -9.64 -39.91
N ARG A 189 0.00 -8.97 -39.62
CA ARG A 189 0.17 -7.99 -38.56
C ARG A 189 -0.35 -6.63 -39.04
N VAL A 190 -1.49 -6.18 -38.52
CA VAL A 190 -2.01 -4.84 -38.81
C VAL A 190 -1.24 -3.82 -37.99
N ALA A 191 -0.48 -2.96 -38.67
CA ALA A 191 0.03 -1.71 -38.14
C ALA A 191 -0.99 -0.60 -38.49
N MET A 192 -1.58 0.03 -37.48
CA MET A 192 -2.30 1.29 -37.67
C MET A 192 -1.37 2.46 -37.40
N LYS A 193 -1.26 3.32 -38.41
CA LYS A 193 -0.57 4.60 -38.42
C LYS A 193 -1.61 5.63 -38.85
N ALA A 194 -1.84 6.66 -38.04
CA ALA A 194 -2.42 7.97 -38.40
C ALA A 194 -2.56 8.81 -37.12
N ALA A 195 -2.56 10.15 -37.10
CA ALA A 195 -2.01 11.23 -37.93
C ALA A 195 -2.45 12.55 -37.25
N ALA A 196 -1.59 13.59 -37.32
CA ALA A 196 -1.91 15.04 -37.37
C ALA A 196 -2.61 15.68 -36.13
N ALA A 197 -2.58 16.99 -35.83
CA ALA A 197 -2.05 18.20 -36.45
C ALA A 197 -1.90 19.30 -35.35
N LYS A 198 -0.96 20.24 -35.52
CA LYS A 198 -0.98 21.56 -34.84
C LYS A 198 -1.59 22.61 -35.76
N PRO A 199 -2.29 23.63 -35.24
CA PRO A 199 -2.35 24.92 -35.91
C PRO A 199 -1.68 26.04 -35.10
N ALA A 200 -0.93 26.87 -35.83
CA ALA A 200 -0.28 28.09 -35.38
C ALA A 200 -1.28 29.25 -35.32
N GLN A 201 -1.24 30.06 -34.26
CA GLN A 201 -1.96 31.33 -34.17
C GLN A 201 -1.13 32.46 -34.79
N LYS A 202 -1.68 33.07 -35.83
CA LYS A 202 -1.35 34.44 -36.26
C LYS A 202 -2.09 35.42 -35.35
N ARG A 203 -1.40 36.48 -34.90
CA ARG A 203 -2.04 37.76 -34.57
C ARG A 203 -1.19 38.91 -35.13
N LYS A 204 -1.79 39.64 -36.07
CA LYS A 204 -1.52 41.04 -36.37
C LYS A 204 -2.74 41.83 -35.91
N HIS A 205 -2.52 42.82 -35.06
CA HIS A 205 -3.02 44.20 -35.06
C HIS A 205 -2.90 44.77 -33.66
#